data_AF-A0A1T5J5Z0-F1
#
_entry.id   AF-A0A1T5J5Z0-F1
#
_cell.length_a   1.000
_cell.length_b   1.000
_cell.length_c   1.000
_cell.angle_alpha   90.00
_cell.angle_beta   90.00
_cell.angle_gamma   90.00
#
_symmetry.space_group_name_H-M   'P 1'
#
loop_
_entity.id
_entity.type
_entity.pdbx_description
1 polymer ?
#
loop_
_entity_poly.entity_id
_entity_poly.type
_entity_poly.pdbx_seq_one_letter_code
_entity_poly.pdbx_strand_id
1 'polypeptide(L)'
;MIMLLSVLMLTGCDGLRKLAGRPTSAEIEALRTEIVQAKEAEHQARIDSLKRVEKALADSLALLDSLRQMHGTILNPSAMGGLFTTKLDYRYYIVVGAFTYRANAEKLLNTVNAAGYSGTLISFRNGYNAVGIAPGNNLNSALNSLVEIKKEAFCPADAWILVNE
;
A
#
# COMPACT_ATOMS: atom_id res chain seq x y z
N MET A 1 -69.88 6.06 -41.77
CA MET A 1 -69.20 6.46 -40.51
C MET A 1 -68.14 5.41 -40.16
N ILE A 2 -67.12 5.26 -41.01
CA ILE A 2 -66.07 4.20 -40.92
C ILE A 2 -64.80 4.73 -40.23
N MET A 3 -64.79 6.01 -39.85
CA MET A 3 -63.63 6.73 -39.31
C MET A 3 -63.37 6.47 -37.80
N LEU A 4 -64.25 5.74 -37.11
CA LEU A 4 -64.09 5.44 -35.67
C LEU A 4 -63.35 4.11 -35.40
N LEU A 5 -63.24 3.22 -36.40
CA LEU A 5 -62.61 1.90 -36.21
C LEU A 5 -61.08 1.91 -36.36
N SER A 6 -60.52 2.93 -37.01
CA SER A 6 -59.08 3.05 -37.28
C SER A 6 -58.29 3.65 -36.11
N VAL A 7 -58.95 4.34 -35.16
CA VAL A 7 -58.29 4.95 -34.00
C VAL A 7 -57.95 3.91 -32.91
N LEU A 8 -58.66 2.78 -32.86
CA LEU A 8 -58.44 1.69 -31.90
C LEU A 8 -57.19 0.85 -32.19
N MET A 9 -56.62 0.94 -33.39
CA MET A 9 -55.46 0.13 -33.80
C MET A 9 -54.11 0.82 -33.50
N LEU A 10 -54.12 2.13 -33.20
CA LEU A 10 -52.93 2.91 -32.83
C LEU A 10 -52.76 3.06 -31.30
N THR A 11 -53.76 2.64 -30.52
CA THR A 11 -53.71 2.47 -29.06
C THR A 11 -53.95 1.00 -28.68
N GLY A 12 -53.51 0.05 -29.50
CA GLY A 12 -52.18 -0.55 -29.36
C GLY A 12 -52.27 -1.75 -28.40
N CYS A 13 -51.71 -2.90 -28.79
CA CYS A 13 -51.79 -4.20 -28.11
C CYS A 13 -51.58 -4.22 -26.57
N ASP A 14 -51.10 -3.14 -25.96
CA ASP A 14 -50.96 -2.99 -24.51
C ASP A 14 -52.28 -2.89 -23.74
N GLY A 15 -53.34 -2.31 -24.32
CA GLY A 15 -54.66 -2.29 -23.67
C GLY A 15 -55.24 -3.71 -23.49
N LEU A 16 -55.10 -4.55 -24.52
CA LEU A 16 -55.50 -5.97 -24.50
C LEU A 16 -54.63 -6.79 -23.54
N ARG A 17 -53.32 -6.51 -23.47
CA ARG A 17 -52.42 -7.18 -22.52
C ARG A 17 -52.83 -6.88 -21.08
N LYS A 18 -53.10 -5.63 -20.75
CA LYS A 18 -53.55 -5.22 -19.41
C LYS A 18 -54.86 -5.90 -19.01
N LEU A 19 -55.82 -6.00 -19.93
CA LEU A 19 -57.12 -6.66 -19.69
C LEU A 19 -57.00 -8.20 -19.58
N ALA A 20 -56.01 -8.79 -20.25
CA ALA A 20 -55.65 -10.20 -20.15
C ALA A 20 -54.68 -10.53 -18.99
N GLY A 21 -54.40 -9.56 -18.10
CA GLY A 21 -53.47 -9.74 -16.97
C GLY A 21 -52.01 -9.92 -17.38
N ARG A 22 -51.64 -9.51 -18.60
CA ARG A 22 -50.28 -9.59 -19.15
C ARG A 22 -49.55 -8.24 -19.03
N PRO A 23 -48.23 -8.24 -18.83
CA PRO A 23 -47.44 -7.02 -18.71
C PRO A 23 -47.54 -6.15 -19.96
N THR A 24 -47.64 -4.84 -19.75
CA THR A 24 -47.60 -3.82 -20.80
C THR A 24 -46.17 -3.53 -21.25
N SER A 25 -45.99 -2.93 -22.42
CA SER A 25 -44.65 -2.63 -22.97
C SER A 25 -43.83 -1.71 -22.05
N ALA A 26 -44.48 -0.75 -21.39
CA ALA A 26 -43.83 0.15 -20.43
C ALA A 26 -43.31 -0.60 -19.18
N GLU A 27 -44.07 -1.57 -18.68
CA GLU A 27 -43.64 -2.41 -17.55
C GLU A 27 -42.47 -3.32 -17.95
N ILE A 28 -42.48 -3.85 -19.18
CA ILE A 28 -41.38 -4.68 -19.70
C ILE A 28 -40.09 -3.88 -19.83
N GLU A 29 -40.16 -2.63 -20.31
CA GLU A 29 -39.00 -1.75 -20.42
C GLU A 29 -38.46 -1.34 -19.05
N ALA A 30 -39.33 -0.98 -18.10
CA ALA A 30 -38.92 -0.67 -16.73
C ALA A 30 -38.17 -1.85 -16.08
N LEU A 31 -38.72 -3.06 -16.21
CA LEU A 31 -38.13 -4.27 -15.65
C LEU A 31 -36.81 -4.64 -16.35
N ARG A 32 -36.69 -4.39 -17.66
CA ARG A 32 -35.42 -4.53 -18.40
C ARG A 32 -34.36 -3.54 -17.93
N THR A 33 -34.72 -2.28 -17.72
CA THR A 33 -33.78 -1.27 -17.23
C THR A 33 -33.27 -1.61 -15.82
N GLU A 34 -34.13 -2.12 -14.96
CA GLU A 34 -33.75 -2.55 -13.60
C GLU A 34 -32.80 -3.75 -13.63
N ILE A 35 -33.05 -4.74 -14.50
CA ILE A 35 -32.16 -5.89 -14.70
C ILE A 35 -30.79 -5.45 -15.25
N VAL A 36 -30.77 -4.51 -16.20
CA VAL A 36 -29.52 -3.99 -16.77
C VAL A 36 -28.72 -3.25 -15.71
N GLN A 37 -29.37 -2.37 -14.92
CA GLN A 37 -28.71 -1.65 -13.84
C GLN A 37 -28.18 -2.58 -12.75
N ALA A 38 -28.91 -3.62 -12.38
CA ALA A 38 -28.45 -4.61 -11.41
C ALA A 38 -27.20 -5.35 -11.93
N LYS A 39 -27.21 -5.77 -13.20
CA LYS A 39 -26.04 -6.42 -13.83
C LYS A 39 -24.85 -5.49 -13.98
N GLU A 40 -25.08 -4.22 -14.30
CA GLU A 40 -24.04 -3.21 -14.36
C GLU A 40 -23.42 -2.95 -12.98
N ALA A 41 -24.23 -2.89 -11.93
CA ALA A 41 -23.74 -2.74 -10.56
C ALA A 41 -22.90 -3.96 -10.11
N GLU A 42 -23.35 -5.18 -10.40
CA GLU A 42 -22.58 -6.40 -10.14
C GLU A 42 -21.26 -6.42 -10.92
N HIS A 43 -21.30 -6.04 -12.20
CA HIS A 43 -20.12 -5.97 -13.04
C HIS A 43 -19.14 -4.90 -12.52
N GLN A 44 -19.64 -3.75 -12.12
CA GLN A 44 -18.83 -2.67 -11.56
C GLN A 44 -18.18 -3.09 -10.25
N ALA A 45 -18.91 -3.75 -9.35
CA ALA A 45 -18.35 -4.29 -8.11
C ALA A 45 -17.23 -5.31 -8.39
N ARG A 46 -17.40 -6.15 -9.42
CA ARG A 46 -16.36 -7.08 -9.87
C ARG A 46 -15.12 -6.35 -10.38
N ILE A 47 -15.28 -5.35 -11.24
CA ILE A 47 -14.17 -4.54 -11.75
C ILE A 47 -13.45 -3.80 -10.62
N ASP A 48 -14.18 -3.25 -9.66
CA ASP A 48 -13.59 -2.55 -8.52
C ASP A 48 -12.79 -3.50 -7.62
N SER A 49 -13.27 -4.74 -7.43
CA SER A 49 -12.48 -5.76 -6.73
C SER A 49 -11.19 -6.12 -7.48
N LEU A 50 -11.23 -6.23 -8.82
CA LEU A 50 -10.05 -6.50 -9.63
C LEU A 50 -9.04 -5.35 -9.57
N LYS A 51 -9.51 -4.10 -9.66
CA LYS A 51 -8.66 -2.90 -9.54
C LYS A 51 -7.95 -2.81 -8.20
N ARG A 52 -8.60 -3.23 -7.10
CA ARG A 52 -7.95 -3.28 -5.77
C ARG A 52 -6.80 -4.28 -5.74
N VAL A 53 -6.98 -5.44 -6.36
CA VAL A 53 -5.93 -6.47 -6.46
C VAL A 53 -4.79 -5.97 -7.35
N GLU A 54 -5.08 -5.41 -8.52
CA GLU A 54 -4.06 -4.82 -9.39
C GLU A 54 -3.26 -3.72 -8.69
N LYS A 55 -3.94 -2.83 -7.95
CA LYS A 55 -3.28 -1.80 -7.16
C LYS A 55 -2.35 -2.39 -6.10
N ALA A 56 -2.79 -3.40 -5.36
CA ALA A 56 -1.96 -4.07 -4.35
C ALA A 56 -0.73 -4.77 -4.97
N LEU A 57 -0.88 -5.35 -6.17
CA LEU A 57 0.22 -5.95 -6.92
C LEU A 57 1.20 -4.89 -7.45
N ALA A 58 0.68 -3.77 -7.98
CA ALA A 58 1.49 -2.65 -8.44
C ALA A 58 2.29 -2.03 -7.29
N ASP A 59 1.67 -1.84 -6.13
CA ASP A 59 2.33 -1.34 -4.91
C ASP A 59 3.45 -2.31 -4.47
N SER A 60 3.20 -3.62 -4.53
CA SER A 60 4.21 -4.64 -4.19
C SER A 60 5.39 -4.63 -5.17
N LEU A 61 5.11 -4.49 -6.47
CA LEU A 61 6.14 -4.37 -7.52
C LEU A 61 6.96 -3.09 -7.37
N ALA A 62 6.31 -1.96 -7.09
CA ALA A 62 6.99 -0.68 -6.87
C ALA A 62 7.91 -0.74 -5.64
N LEU A 63 7.51 -1.45 -4.58
CA LEU A 63 8.39 -1.72 -3.44
C LEU A 63 9.60 -2.56 -3.86
N LEU A 64 9.40 -3.67 -4.57
CA LEU A 64 10.51 -4.51 -5.03
C LEU A 64 11.49 -3.77 -5.95
N ASP A 65 10.98 -2.93 -6.84
CA ASP A 65 11.82 -2.14 -7.74
C ASP A 65 12.58 -1.05 -6.98
N SER A 66 11.93 -0.43 -5.97
CA SER A 66 12.60 0.46 -5.02
C SER A 66 13.70 -0.26 -4.24
N LEU A 67 13.51 -1.52 -3.83
CA LEU A 67 14.59 -2.31 -3.19
C LEU A 67 15.77 -2.54 -4.12
N ARG A 68 15.49 -2.89 -5.39
CA ARG A 68 16.53 -3.11 -6.40
C ARG A 68 17.29 -1.83 -6.71
N GLN A 69 16.60 -0.71 -6.85
CA GLN A 69 17.21 0.60 -7.10
C GLN A 69 17.96 1.14 -5.87
N MET A 70 17.47 0.89 -4.65
CA MET A 70 18.04 1.49 -3.44
C MET A 70 19.37 0.87 -3.00
N HIS A 71 19.84 -0.23 -3.60
CA HIS A 71 21.04 -0.95 -3.14
C HIS A 71 21.03 -1.17 -1.61
N GLY A 72 19.84 -1.27 -1.01
CA GLY A 72 19.63 -1.29 0.42
C GLY A 72 20.25 -2.55 0.98
N THR A 73 21.45 -2.43 1.53
CA THR A 73 22.21 -3.59 1.95
C THR A 73 21.60 -4.09 3.26
N ILE A 74 20.89 -5.21 3.23
CA ILE A 74 20.43 -5.84 4.46
C ILE A 74 21.65 -6.51 5.08
N LEU A 75 22.09 -6.03 6.25
CA LEU A 75 23.28 -6.53 6.92
C LEU A 75 22.90 -7.15 8.26
N ASN A 76 23.44 -8.34 8.53
CA ASN A 76 23.32 -8.98 9.83
C ASN A 76 24.48 -8.49 10.72
N PRO A 77 24.27 -8.27 12.02
CA PRO A 77 25.33 -7.94 12.96
C PRO A 77 26.51 -8.89 12.90
N SER A 78 26.27 -10.19 12.63
CA SER A 78 27.31 -11.22 12.47
C SER A 78 28.30 -10.90 11.33
N ALA A 79 27.82 -10.32 10.22
CA ALA A 79 28.69 -9.87 9.13
C ALA A 79 29.53 -8.64 9.53
N MET A 80 29.08 -7.88 10.53
CA MET A 80 29.76 -6.72 11.10
C MET A 80 30.56 -7.04 12.38
N GLY A 81 30.89 -8.32 12.60
CA GLY A 81 31.69 -8.77 13.75
C GLY A 81 30.89 -9.00 15.05
N GLY A 82 29.57 -8.91 14.99
CA GLY A 82 28.65 -9.15 16.11
C GLY A 82 28.43 -7.92 17.00
N LEU A 83 27.38 -7.98 17.82
CA LEU A 83 27.05 -6.93 18.79
C LEU A 83 27.97 -7.03 20.02
N PHE A 84 28.42 -5.88 20.53
CA PHE A 84 29.30 -5.81 21.69
C PHE A 84 28.51 -5.96 22.99
N THR A 85 27.51 -5.11 23.23
CA THR A 85 26.78 -5.06 24.51
C THR A 85 25.29 -4.71 24.38
N THR A 86 24.85 -4.21 23.22
CA THR A 86 23.47 -3.78 23.02
C THR A 86 22.59 -4.97 22.68
N LYS A 87 21.74 -5.38 23.63
CA LYS A 87 20.57 -6.21 23.34
C LYS A 87 19.57 -5.34 22.59
N LEU A 88 19.33 -5.66 21.32
CA LEU A 88 18.36 -4.96 20.51
C LEU A 88 16.98 -5.61 20.71
N ASP A 89 15.98 -4.79 21.06
CA ASP A 89 14.63 -5.29 21.40
C ASP A 89 13.78 -5.66 20.17
N TYR A 90 14.24 -5.25 18.99
CA TYR A 90 13.52 -5.38 17.73
C TYR A 90 14.36 -6.11 16.68
N ARG A 91 13.70 -6.64 15.65
CA ARG A 91 14.37 -7.42 14.60
C ARG A 91 15.04 -6.56 13.54
N TYR A 92 14.49 -5.38 13.23
CA TYR A 92 14.97 -4.51 12.17
C TYR A 92 15.25 -3.11 12.69
N TYR A 93 16.38 -2.55 12.28
CA TYR A 93 16.77 -1.17 12.52
C TYR A 93 17.30 -0.57 11.23
N ILE A 94 17.00 0.70 10.96
CA ILE A 94 17.60 1.43 9.84
C ILE A 94 18.83 2.16 10.33
N VAL A 95 19.99 1.78 9.84
CA VAL A 95 21.26 2.41 10.16
C VAL A 95 21.51 3.57 9.21
N VAL A 96 21.58 4.77 9.78
CA VAL A 96 21.84 6.03 9.05
C VAL A 96 23.29 6.50 9.17
N GLY A 97 24.14 5.72 9.82
CA GLY A 97 25.57 5.99 9.91
C GLY A 97 26.28 5.07 10.88
N ALA A 98 27.55 4.78 10.61
CA ALA A 98 28.43 4.00 11.46
C ALA A 98 29.78 4.72 11.63
N PHE A 99 30.22 4.87 12.88
CA PHE A 99 31.41 5.66 13.22
C PHE A 99 32.34 4.87 14.14
N THR A 100 33.65 5.03 13.94
CA THR A 100 34.66 4.50 14.87
C THR A 100 34.64 5.27 16.20
N TYR A 101 34.49 6.60 16.15
CA TYR A 101 34.39 7.45 17.33
C TYR A 101 32.96 7.60 17.82
N ARG A 102 32.70 7.16 19.06
CA ARG A 102 31.40 7.24 19.71
C ARG A 102 30.81 8.66 19.74
N ALA A 103 31.64 9.68 19.97
CA ALA A 103 31.19 11.08 20.02
C ALA A 103 30.55 11.55 18.69
N ASN A 104 30.99 11.02 17.54
CA ASN A 104 30.39 11.33 16.24
C ASN A 104 29.03 10.64 16.09
N ALA A 105 28.92 9.40 16.54
CA ALA A 105 27.65 8.68 16.56
C ALA A 105 26.62 9.36 17.49
N GLU A 106 27.06 9.87 18.65
CA GLU A 106 26.20 10.62 19.57
C GLU A 106 25.74 11.96 18.98
N LYS A 107 26.59 12.67 18.24
CA LYS A 107 26.18 13.88 17.51
C LYS A 107 25.08 13.56 16.49
N LEU A 108 25.25 12.51 15.69
CA LEU A 108 24.23 12.11 14.73
C LEU A 108 22.94 11.66 15.43
N LEU A 109 23.06 10.90 16.52
CA LEU A 109 21.92 10.48 17.34
C LEU A 109 21.10 11.68 17.82
N ASN A 110 21.77 12.73 18.30
CA ASN A 110 21.09 13.96 18.73
C ASN A 110 20.38 14.67 17.58
N THR A 111 20.99 14.73 16.39
CA THR A 111 20.36 15.30 15.19
C THR A 111 19.10 14.52 14.81
N VAL A 112 19.16 13.20 14.85
CA VAL A 112 18.04 12.34 14.48
C VAL A 112 16.90 12.41 15.51
N ASN A 113 17.24 12.46 16.79
CA ASN A 113 16.27 12.70 17.86
C ASN A 113 15.63 14.10 17.75
N ALA A 114 16.40 15.13 17.39
CA ALA A 114 15.89 16.47 17.15
C ALA A 114 14.96 16.54 15.92
N ALA A 115 15.16 15.66 14.93
CA ALA A 115 14.26 15.48 13.79
C ALA A 115 12.98 14.69 14.14
N GLY A 116 12.83 14.23 15.38
CA GLY A 116 11.63 13.54 15.87
C GLY A 116 11.66 12.01 15.75
N TYR A 117 12.80 11.42 15.38
CA TYR A 117 12.95 9.97 15.29
C TYR A 117 13.57 9.42 16.58
N SER A 118 13.06 8.28 17.07
CA SER A 118 13.70 7.55 18.17
C SER A 118 14.94 6.82 17.69
N GLY A 119 16.11 7.42 17.94
CA GLY A 119 17.40 6.80 17.62
C GLY A 119 17.94 5.90 18.73
N THR A 120 18.63 4.84 18.32
CA THR A 120 19.31 3.85 19.16
C THR A 120 20.76 3.76 18.74
N LEU A 121 21.67 3.85 19.72
CA LEU A 121 23.08 3.62 19.47
C LEU A 121 23.39 2.12 19.54
N ILE A 122 24.02 1.58 18.50
CA ILE A 122 24.33 0.16 18.34
C ILE A 122 25.84 0.01 18.30
N SER A 123 26.43 -0.67 19.28
CA SER A 123 27.87 -0.88 19.34
C SER A 123 28.24 -2.29 18.85
N PHE A 124 29.10 -2.35 17.84
CA PHE A 124 29.63 -3.59 17.27
C PHE A 124 30.98 -3.96 17.90
N ARG A 125 31.31 -5.26 17.92
CA ARG A 125 32.59 -5.75 18.49
C ARG A 125 33.82 -5.29 17.72
N ASN A 126 33.65 -4.96 16.44
CA ASN A 126 34.71 -4.44 15.59
C ASN A 126 35.08 -2.96 15.89
N GLY A 127 34.49 -2.36 16.93
CA GLY A 127 34.78 -0.99 17.37
C GLY A 127 33.93 0.09 16.69
N TYR A 128 33.02 -0.27 15.79
CA TYR A 128 32.09 0.66 15.19
C TYR A 128 30.86 0.90 16.07
N ASN A 129 30.37 2.13 16.05
CA ASN A 129 29.17 2.60 16.73
C ASN A 129 28.21 3.13 15.66
N ALA A 130 27.10 2.42 15.45
CA ALA A 130 26.08 2.80 14.49
C ALA A 130 24.90 3.49 15.16
N VAL A 131 24.24 4.36 14.40
CA VAL A 131 22.98 4.99 14.80
C VAL A 131 21.86 4.32 14.03
N GLY A 132 21.06 3.53 14.74
CA GLY A 132 19.89 2.82 14.22
C GLY A 132 18.60 3.54 14.59
N ILE A 133 17.66 3.66 13.65
CA ILE A 133 16.36 4.32 13.85
C ILE A 133 15.21 3.45 13.33
N ALA A 134 13.98 3.87 13.63
CA ALA A 134 12.74 3.18 13.25
C ALA A 134 12.76 1.68 13.59
N PRO A 135 12.95 1.33 14.88
CA PRO A 135 12.96 -0.06 15.31
C PRO A 135 11.62 -0.76 15.00
N GLY A 136 11.69 -1.98 14.48
CA GLY A 136 10.48 -2.74 14.16
C GLY A 136 10.72 -4.24 13.97
N ASN A 137 9.63 -5.00 13.96
CA ASN A 137 9.67 -6.47 13.78
C ASN A 137 9.18 -6.93 12.40
N ASN A 138 8.74 -5.99 11.55
CA ASN A 138 8.22 -6.27 10.22
C ASN A 138 9.15 -5.67 9.15
N LEU A 139 9.62 -6.51 8.24
CA LEU A 139 10.49 -6.10 7.14
C LEU A 139 9.82 -5.04 6.25
N ASN A 140 8.54 -5.22 5.90
CA ASN A 140 7.82 -4.26 5.04
C ASN A 140 7.77 -2.85 5.68
N SER A 141 7.58 -2.79 7.00
CA SER A 141 7.60 -1.52 7.74
C SER A 141 8.99 -0.88 7.72
N ALA A 142 10.06 -1.68 7.86
CA ALA A 142 11.43 -1.19 7.79
C ALA A 142 11.80 -0.70 6.39
N LEU A 143 11.35 -1.39 5.33
CA LEU A 143 11.58 -0.97 3.95
C LEU A 143 10.87 0.36 3.63
N ASN A 144 9.60 0.50 4.02
CA ASN A 144 8.86 1.75 3.85
C ASN A 144 9.53 2.89 4.62
N SER A 145 9.95 2.62 5.86
CA SER A 145 10.65 3.60 6.68
C SER A 145 11.99 4.01 6.05
N LEU A 146 12.72 3.09 5.40
CA LEU A 146 13.97 3.40 4.70
C LEU A 146 13.74 4.35 3.52
N VAL A 147 12.66 4.14 2.75
CA VAL A 147 12.29 5.03 1.62
C VAL A 147 12.00 6.44 2.11
N GLU A 148 11.26 6.58 3.22
CA GLU A 148 10.96 7.89 3.80
C GLU A 148 12.21 8.55 4.39
N ILE A 149 12.98 7.81 5.19
CA ILE A 149 14.20 8.31 5.84
C ILE A 149 15.25 8.75 4.81
N LYS A 150 15.36 8.09 3.65
CA LYS A 150 16.27 8.53 2.57
C LYS A 150 15.96 9.91 2.00
N LYS A 151 14.75 10.45 2.22
CA LYS A 151 14.38 11.81 1.80
C LYS A 151 14.86 12.86 2.80
N GLU A 152 15.24 12.46 4.02
CA GLU A 152 15.66 13.36 5.08
C GLU A 152 17.09 13.86 4.88
N ALA A 153 17.34 15.13 5.24
CA ALA A 153 18.64 15.77 5.04
C ALA A 153 19.78 15.16 5.88
N PHE A 154 19.46 14.48 6.98
CA PHE A 154 20.44 13.81 7.84
C PHE A 154 20.82 12.40 7.34
N CYS A 155 20.05 11.84 6.39
CA CYS A 155 20.24 10.48 5.92
C CYS A 155 21.26 10.43 4.78
N PRO A 156 22.36 9.69 4.94
CA PRO A 156 23.32 9.53 3.85
C PRO A 156 22.80 8.52 2.82
N ALA A 157 23.33 8.58 1.61
CA ALA A 157 22.89 7.74 0.50
C ALA A 157 23.07 6.23 0.76
N ASP A 158 24.00 5.87 1.64
CA ASP A 158 24.37 4.51 2.02
C ASP A 158 23.60 3.96 3.23
N ALA A 159 22.51 4.60 3.67
CA ALA A 159 21.68 4.05 4.75
C ALA A 159 21.20 2.61 4.45
N TRP A 160 21.26 1.75 5.46
CA TRP A 160 21.07 0.31 5.32
C TRP A 160 20.22 -0.27 6.46
N ILE A 161 19.74 -1.52 6.32
CA ILE A 161 18.92 -2.17 7.35
C ILE A 161 19.75 -3.20 8.10
N LEU A 162 19.82 -3.05 9.41
CA LEU A 162 20.37 -4.03 10.32
C LEU A 162 19.30 -5.05 10.71
N VAL A 163 19.59 -6.35 10.52
CA VAL A 163 18.72 -7.46 10.96
C VAL A 163 19.30 -8.10 12.19
N ASN A 164 18.67 -7.89 13.33
CA ASN A 164 19.00 -8.57 14.57
C ASN A 164 18.37 -9.98 14.56
N GLU A 165 19.19 -11.03 14.41
CA GLU A 165 18.78 -12.45 14.45
C GLU A 165 18.97 -13.06 15.84
#